data_AF-A0A2V9BWY5-F1
#
_entry.id   AF-A0A2V9BWY5-F1
#
_cell.length_a   1.000
_cell.length_b   1.000
_cell.length_c   1.000
_cell.angle_alpha   90.00
_cell.angle_beta   90.00
_cell.angle_gamma   90.00
#
_symmetry.space_group_name_H-M   'P 1'
#
loop_
_entity.id
_entity.type
_entity.pdbx_description
1 polymer ?
#
loop_
_entity_poly.entity_id
_entity_poly.type
_entity_poly.pdbx_seq_one_letter_code
_entity_poly.pdbx_strand_id
1 'polypeptide(L)' 'MSLEKNNSAITAVAMSGGVDSSTVAAIMREAGQPIVGLTMQLWNQRRLPQMHGDGPVHHRC' A
#
# COMPACT_ATOMS: atom_id res chain seq x y z
N MET A 1 -18.87 -14.64 27.13
CA MET A 1 -18.62 -13.43 26.33
C MET A 1 -18.20 -13.91 24.94
N SER A 2 -19.17 -14.04 24.04
CA SER A 2 -18.97 -14.65 22.72
C SER A 2 -18.30 -13.67 21.76
N LEU A 3 -17.28 -14.12 21.04
CA LEU A 3 -16.91 -13.56 19.74
C LEU A 3 -16.40 -14.69 18.83
N GLU A 4 -17.33 -15.53 18.39
CA GLU A 4 -17.16 -16.19 17.11
C GLU A 4 -17.35 -15.15 16.00
N LYS A 5 -16.26 -14.74 15.37
CA LYS A 5 -16.23 -14.30 13.97
C LYS A 5 -15.00 -14.88 13.28
N ASN A 6 -14.94 -16.19 13.23
CA ASN A 6 -14.09 -16.97 12.34
C ASN A 6 -14.72 -17.01 10.92
N ASN A 7 -14.98 -15.84 10.35
CA ASN A 7 -14.83 -15.71 8.91
C ASN A 7 -13.37 -15.32 8.72
N SER A 8 -12.52 -16.24 8.26
CA SER A 8 -11.09 -15.98 7.98
C SER A 8 -10.98 -15.08 6.75
N ALA A 9 -11.50 -13.86 6.88
CA ALA A 9 -11.54 -12.87 5.83
C ALA A 9 -10.12 -12.35 5.62
N ILE A 10 -9.66 -12.42 4.38
CA ILE A 10 -8.36 -11.86 4.01
C ILE A 10 -8.43 -10.35 4.18
N THR A 11 -7.49 -9.78 4.94
CA THR A 11 -7.39 -8.32 5.12
C THR A 11 -6.55 -7.72 4.01
N ALA A 12 -7.12 -6.76 3.28
CA ALA A 12 -6.38 -5.99 2.28
C ALA A 12 -5.66 -4.81 2.95
N VAL A 13 -4.32 -4.79 2.87
CA VAL A 13 -3.47 -3.71 3.39
C VAL A 13 -3.13 -2.76 2.24
N ALA A 14 -3.43 -1.48 2.38
CA ALA A 14 -3.01 -0.47 1.42
C ALA A 14 -1.50 -0.23 1.56
N MET A 15 -0.73 -0.70 0.57
CA MET A 15 0.72 -0.61 0.50
C MET A 15 1.12 0.63 -0.30
N SER A 16 1.18 1.78 0.37
CA SER A 16 1.57 3.06 -0.24
C SER A 16 3.02 3.09 -0.73
N GLY A 17 3.88 2.23 -0.17
CA GLY A 17 5.34 2.27 -0.33
C GLY A 17 6.05 2.94 0.85
N GLY A 18 5.32 3.55 1.79
CA GLY A 18 5.86 4.10 3.02
C GLY A 18 6.03 3.09 4.16
N VAL A 19 6.86 3.47 5.15
CA VAL A 19 7.23 2.63 6.31
C VAL A 19 6.04 2.23 7.18
N ASP A 20 5.02 3.08 7.29
CA ASP A 20 3.86 2.81 8.13
C ASP A 20 3.06 1.62 7.57
N SER A 21 2.81 1.62 6.26
CA SER A 21 2.11 0.52 5.60
C SER A 21 2.88 -0.80 5.66
N SER A 22 4.22 -0.78 5.55
CA SER A 22 5.03 -1.99 5.73
C SER A 22 5.03 -2.48 7.16
N THR A 23 4.99 -1.57 8.14
CA THR A 23 4.96 -1.91 9.57
C THR A 23 3.63 -2.59 9.92
N VAL A 24 2.51 -2.06 9.45
CA VAL A 24 1.19 -2.69 9.62
C VAL A 24 1.18 -4.09 9.00
N ALA A 25 1.67 -4.24 7.77
CA ALA A 25 1.74 -5.55 7.12
C ALA A 25 2.59 -6.54 7.92
N ALA A 26 3.75 -6.12 8.44
CA ALA A 26 4.62 -6.97 9.25
C ALA A 26 3.91 -7.45 10.53
N ILE A 27 3.29 -6.53 11.28
CA ILE A 27 2.57 -6.85 12.53
C ILE A 27 1.44 -7.85 12.27
N MET A 28 0.63 -7.64 11.22
CA MET A 28 -0.48 -8.55 10.89
C MET A 28 0.02 -9.92 10.45
N ARG A 29 1.14 -9.96 9.72
CA ARG A 29 1.75 -11.21 9.27
C ARG A 29 2.36 -12.00 10.43
N GLU A 30 3.01 -11.32 11.38
CA GLU A 30 3.52 -11.91 12.63
C GLU A 30 2.39 -12.44 13.51
N ALA A 31 1.23 -11.77 13.53
CA ALA A 31 0.02 -12.23 14.21
C ALA A 31 -0.68 -13.41 13.51
N GLY A 32 -0.15 -13.93 12.40
CA GLY A 32 -0.72 -15.06 11.66
C GLY A 32 -2.00 -14.73 10.90
N GLN A 33 -2.30 -13.44 10.66
CA GLN A 33 -3.51 -13.02 9.96
C GLN A 33 -3.35 -13.19 8.44
N PRO A 34 -4.37 -13.67 7.73
CA PRO A 34 -4.36 -13.72 6.27
C PRO A 34 -4.45 -12.30 5.71
N ILE A 35 -3.39 -11.85 5.03
CA ILE A 35 -3.31 -10.50 4.44
C ILE A 35 -2.96 -10.53 2.96
N VAL A 36 -3.41 -9.50 2.24
CA VAL A 36 -2.99 -9.18 0.87
C VAL A 36 -2.57 -7.71 0.82
N GLY A 37 -1.37 -7.43 0.30
CA GLY A 37 -0.90 -6.05 0.10
C GLY A 37 -1.37 -5.51 -1.25
N LEU A 38 -1.93 -4.30 -1.26
CA LEU A 38 -2.41 -3.61 -2.47
C LEU A 38 -1.74 -2.25 -2.61
N THR A 39 -0.98 -2.06 -3.67
CA THR A 39 -0.49 -0.72 -4.07
C THR A 39 -1.41 -0.19 -5.16
N MET A 40 -1.92 1.03 -4.98
CA MET A 40 -2.83 1.68 -5.94
C MET A 40 -2.12 2.82 -6.65
N GLN A 41 -2.21 2.84 -7.99
CA GLN A 41 -1.80 3.98 -8.80
C GLN A 41 -3.03 4.84 -9.10
N LEU A 42 -3.38 5.72 -8.15
CA LEU A 42 -4.59 6.55 -8.23
C LEU A 42 -4.41 7.78 -9.12
N TRP A 43 -3.17 8.21 -9.32
CA TRP A 43 -2.82 9.32 -10.21
C TRP A 43 -1.97 8.84 -11.37
N ASN A 44 -2.23 9.36 -12.56
CA ASN A 44 -1.37 9.10 -13.70
C ASN A 44 -0.15 10.04 -13.63
N GLN A 45 0.93 9.59 -12.97
CA GLN A 45 2.20 10.31 -12.88
C GLN A 45 2.79 10.69 -14.26
N ARG A 46 2.39 10.01 -15.34
CA ARG A 46 2.81 10.33 -16.73
C ARG A 46 2.03 11.49 -17.34
N ARG A 47 0.92 11.90 -16.74
CA ARG A 47 0.14 13.10 -17.11
C ARG A 47 0.56 14.32 -16.29
N LEU A 48 1.87 14.57 -16.20
CA LEU A 48 2.42 15.90 -15.97
C LEU A 48 3.01 16.40 -17.30
N PRO A 49 2.21 16.80 -18.31
CA PRO A 49 2.71 17.10 -19.63
C PRO A 49 3.24 18.54 -19.77
N GLN A 50 3.51 19.29 -18.67
CA GLN A 50 3.87 20.72 -18.79
C GLN A 50 4.84 21.28 -17.72
N MET A 51 5.67 20.45 -17.08
CA MET A 51 6.97 20.97 -16.61
C MET A 51 8.05 20.48 -17.56
N HIS A 52 7.98 21.00 -18.79
CA HIS A 52 9.08 21.02 -19.75
C HIS A 52 10.21 21.88 -19.16
N GLY A 53 11.09 21.26 -18.40
CA GLY A 53 12.44 21.72 -18.17
C GLY A 53 13.36 20.58 -18.57
N ASP A 54 14.37 20.88 -19.38
CA ASP A 54 15.33 19.95 -19.99
C ASP A 54 16.32 19.36 -18.94
N GLY A 55 15.79 18.92 -17.79
CA GLY A 55 16.53 18.41 -16.65
C GLY A 55 16.19 16.94 -16.37
N PRO A 56 17.10 16.20 -15.71
CA PRO A 56 16.90 14.77 -15.45
C PRO A 56 15.60 14.55 -14.68
N VAL A 57 14.77 13.65 -15.21
CA VAL A 57 13.45 13.33 -14.66
C VAL A 57 13.66 12.63 -13.31
N HIS A 58 13.68 13.39 -12.23
CA HIS A 58 13.67 12.84 -10.89
C HIS A 58 12.27 12.32 -10.59
N HIS A 59 12.08 11.02 -10.83
CA HIS A 59 10.95 10.28 -10.29
C HIS A 59 11.12 10.26 -8.77
N ARG A 60 10.51 11.22 -8.06
CA ARG A 60 10.41 11.14 -6.61
C ARG A 60 9.26 10.21 -6.25
N CYS A 61 9.59 9.21 -5.45
CA CYS A 61 8.66 8.44 -4.65
C CYS A 61 7.94 9.37 -3.68
#